data_AF-A0A850DQM4-F1
#
_entry.id   AF-A0A850DQM4-F1
#
_cell.length_a   1.000
_cell.length_b   1.000
_cell.length_c   1.000
_cell.angle_alpha   90.00
_cell.angle_beta   90.00
_cell.angle_gamma   90.00
#
_symmetry.space_group_name_H-M   'P 1'
#
loop_
_entity.id
_entity.type
_entity.pdbx_description
1 polymer ?
#
loop_
_entity_poly.entity_id
_entity_poly.type
_entity_poly.pdbx_seq_one_letter_code
_entity_poly.pdbx_strand_id
1 'polypeptide(L)'
;AGPTGAVASSRARSVRSGAGGGGGGRRAAARPPVPRTICPKTPRLPSGESFPSVCAPATASAVEAELRAALQERFALTFDHTAIRLDRPFFDHVEAWPDIVLPELRVAIEYDSTGRHGLEHVGPRQETDRRKDRAVRAVGWEVVRIRTGRLPALGPYDLEVSGISRRTIDQLVDTLRTVRGPLFVDAYGR
;
A
#
# COMPACT_ATOMS: atom_id res chain seq x y z
N ALA A 1 -47.76 -35.30 9.12
CA ALA A 1 -48.11 -36.50 9.91
C ALA A 1 -46.83 -37.26 10.20
N GLY A 2 -46.53 -37.52 11.48
CA GLY A 2 -45.42 -38.40 11.88
C GLY A 2 -45.67 -39.86 11.52
N PRO A 3 -44.74 -40.78 11.86
CA PRO A 3 -44.67 -41.14 13.27
C PRO A 3 -43.25 -41.20 13.86
N THR A 4 -43.26 -40.88 15.15
CA THR A 4 -42.32 -41.23 16.21
C THR A 4 -42.24 -42.75 16.46
N GLY A 5 -41.12 -43.25 16.96
CA GLY A 5 -41.07 -44.57 17.59
C GLY A 5 -39.66 -45.01 17.99
N ALA A 6 -39.32 -44.78 19.25
CA ALA A 6 -38.13 -45.31 19.94
C ALA A 6 -38.24 -46.83 20.17
N VAL A 7 -37.11 -47.52 20.42
CA VAL A 7 -36.81 -48.24 21.68
C VAL A 7 -35.41 -48.86 21.69
N ALA A 8 -34.86 -48.93 22.90
CA ALA A 8 -33.49 -49.26 23.26
C ALA A 8 -33.24 -50.77 23.46
N SER A 9 -31.95 -51.17 23.52
CA SER A 9 -31.32 -52.12 24.47
C SER A 9 -29.96 -52.58 23.88
N SER A 10 -28.92 -53.04 24.60
CA SER A 10 -28.21 -52.67 25.83
C SER A 10 -26.99 -53.61 25.89
N ARG A 11 -25.88 -53.16 26.50
CA ARG A 11 -24.71 -53.94 26.99
C ARG A 11 -23.79 -54.55 25.89
N ALA A 12 -22.46 -54.53 25.99
CA ALA A 12 -21.63 -54.75 27.16
C ALA A 12 -20.30 -53.96 27.15
N ARG A 13 -19.75 -53.85 28.36
CA ARG A 13 -18.52 -53.18 28.77
C ARG A 13 -17.27 -53.79 28.15
N SER A 14 -16.30 -52.93 27.85
CA SER A 14 -14.87 -53.24 27.97
C SER A 14 -14.19 -52.03 28.59
N VAL A 15 -13.92 -52.15 29.89
CA VAL A 15 -13.09 -51.23 30.66
C VAL A 15 -11.64 -51.48 30.29
N ARG A 16 -10.90 -50.45 29.86
CA ARG A 16 -9.49 -50.30 30.22
C ARG A 16 -9.21 -48.87 30.63
N SER A 17 -8.96 -48.75 31.92
CA SER A 17 -8.44 -47.59 32.61
C SER A 17 -7.03 -47.28 32.10
N GLY A 18 -6.80 -46.01 31.78
CA GLY A 18 -5.48 -45.41 31.59
C GLY A 18 -5.55 -43.99 32.13
N ALA A 19 -5.31 -43.85 33.44
CA ALA A 19 -5.23 -42.57 34.12
C ALA A 19 -3.80 -42.02 34.02
N GLY A 20 -3.68 -40.71 33.85
CA GLY A 20 -2.59 -39.92 34.45
C GLY A 20 -1.62 -39.24 33.48
N GLY A 21 -1.70 -37.91 33.42
CA GLY A 21 -0.71 -37.01 32.79
C GLY A 21 -1.39 -36.02 31.84
N GLY A 22 -2.00 -34.92 32.30
CA GLY A 22 -1.36 -33.91 33.12
C GLY A 22 -0.55 -32.97 32.21
N GLY A 23 -1.23 -32.16 31.41
CA GLY A 23 -0.59 -31.25 30.47
C GLY A 23 -1.61 -30.41 29.71
N GLY A 24 -2.51 -29.75 30.43
CA GLY A 24 -3.43 -28.78 29.84
C GLY A 24 -2.64 -27.65 29.18
N GLY A 25 -2.44 -27.77 27.86
CA GLY A 25 -1.93 -26.70 27.04
C GLY A 25 -2.90 -25.53 27.14
N ARG A 26 -2.61 -24.61 28.06
CA ARG A 26 -3.30 -23.32 28.14
C ARG A 26 -3.19 -22.70 26.75
N ARG A 27 -4.30 -22.67 25.99
CA ARG A 27 -4.44 -21.74 24.88
C ARG A 27 -4.17 -20.38 25.50
N ALA A 28 -3.01 -19.80 25.19
CA ALA A 28 -2.68 -18.46 25.62
C ALA A 28 -3.86 -17.58 25.19
N ALA A 29 -4.59 -17.04 26.17
CA ALA A 29 -5.69 -16.12 25.90
C ALA A 29 -5.11 -15.02 25.01
N ALA A 30 -5.66 -14.88 23.80
CA ALA A 30 -5.22 -13.87 22.87
C ALA A 30 -5.29 -12.52 23.59
N ARG A 31 -4.14 -11.86 23.74
CA ARG A 31 -4.04 -10.57 24.40
C ARG A 31 -5.00 -9.62 23.69
N PRO A 32 -5.88 -8.89 24.41
CA PRO A 32 -6.82 -7.98 23.76
C PRO A 32 -6.02 -7.00 22.88
N PRO A 33 -6.49 -6.71 21.65
CA PRO A 33 -5.79 -5.81 20.76
C PRO A 33 -5.67 -4.45 21.45
N VAL A 34 -4.44 -3.93 21.52
CA VAL A 34 -4.20 -2.57 22.01
C VAL A 34 -4.96 -1.62 21.07
N PRO A 35 -5.81 -0.71 21.59
CA PRO A 35 -6.49 0.27 20.76
C PRO A 35 -5.44 1.06 19.98
N ARG A 36 -5.48 0.99 18.65
CA ARG A 36 -4.61 1.81 17.80
C ARG A 36 -5.19 3.22 17.76
N THR A 37 -4.42 4.18 18.25
CA THR A 37 -4.79 5.59 18.17
C THR A 37 -4.43 6.11 16.79
N ILE A 38 -5.44 6.59 16.05
CA ILE A 38 -5.23 7.24 14.76
C ILE A 38 -4.64 8.64 14.98
N CYS A 39 -3.64 9.00 14.18
CA CYS A 39 -3.01 10.31 14.20
C CYS A 39 -4.07 11.43 14.05
N PRO A 40 -4.18 12.37 15.01
CA PRO A 40 -5.19 13.43 14.95
C PRO A 40 -4.78 14.61 14.07
N LYS A 41 -3.55 14.62 13.53
CA LYS A 41 -2.99 15.74 12.76
C LYS A 41 -3.46 15.79 11.31
N THR A 42 -3.98 14.68 10.77
CA THR A 42 -4.53 14.67 9.41
C THR A 42 -5.75 15.58 9.35
N PRO A 43 -5.78 16.60 8.46
CA PRO A 43 -6.92 17.48 8.31
C PRO A 43 -8.17 16.71 7.87
N ARG A 44 -9.34 17.26 8.21
CA ARG A 44 -10.64 16.70 7.79
C ARG A 44 -10.91 17.06 6.32
N LEU A 45 -10.33 16.27 5.42
CA LEU A 45 -10.50 16.40 3.98
C LEU A 45 -11.38 15.29 3.41
N PRO A 46 -12.03 15.50 2.25
CA PRO A 46 -12.69 14.43 1.50
C PRO A 46 -11.71 13.31 1.15
N SER A 47 -12.24 12.09 1.04
CA SER A 47 -11.44 10.95 0.57
C SER A 47 -10.89 11.18 -0.83
N GLY A 48 -9.62 10.82 -1.01
CA GLY A 48 -8.89 11.07 -2.25
C GLY A 48 -8.34 12.49 -2.37
N GLU A 49 -8.64 13.42 -1.48
CA GLU A 49 -8.05 14.76 -1.53
C GLU A 49 -6.54 14.69 -1.27
N SER A 50 -5.73 15.36 -2.10
CA SER A 50 -4.30 15.50 -1.85
C SER A 50 -4.00 16.81 -1.14
N PHE A 51 -2.94 16.82 -0.33
CA PHE A 51 -2.58 17.97 0.49
C PHE A 51 -1.11 17.91 0.93
N PRO A 52 -0.51 19.04 1.34
CA PRO A 52 0.75 19.05 2.07
C PRO A 52 0.52 18.53 3.49
N SER A 53 1.04 17.33 3.81
CA SER A 53 0.92 16.76 5.16
C SER A 53 2.09 17.17 6.05
N VAL A 54 1.76 17.54 7.29
CA VAL A 54 2.72 17.75 8.39
C VAL A 54 3.23 16.44 9.01
N CYS A 55 2.62 15.31 8.65
CA CYS A 55 3.01 13.98 9.12
C CYS A 55 3.80 13.20 8.07
N ALA A 56 3.76 13.63 6.80
CA ALA A 56 4.59 13.03 5.77
C ALA A 56 6.07 13.11 6.20
N PRO A 57 6.83 12.01 6.04
CA PRO A 57 8.27 12.04 6.20
C PRO A 57 8.86 13.16 5.33
N ALA A 58 9.91 13.82 5.82
CA ALA A 58 10.68 14.71 4.97
C ALA A 58 11.16 13.92 3.75
N THR A 59 11.03 14.49 2.53
CA THR A 59 11.55 13.90 1.30
C THR A 59 13.00 13.50 1.53
N ALA A 60 13.26 12.20 1.57
CA ALA A 60 14.39 11.66 2.32
C ALA A 60 15.61 11.41 1.44
N SER A 61 15.44 11.32 0.12
CA SER A 61 16.50 10.94 -0.80
C SER A 61 16.81 11.99 -1.87
N ALA A 62 18.09 12.08 -2.23
CA ALA A 62 18.52 12.87 -3.39
C ALA A 62 17.85 12.42 -4.69
N VAL A 63 17.46 11.14 -4.76
CA VAL A 63 16.80 10.56 -5.93
C VAL A 63 15.35 11.05 -6.07
N GLU A 64 14.60 11.15 -4.97
CA GLU A 64 13.27 11.78 -4.99
C GLU A 64 13.34 13.23 -5.46
N ALA A 65 14.36 13.98 -5.00
CA ALA A 65 14.58 15.37 -5.42
C ALA A 65 14.93 15.46 -6.92
N GLU A 66 15.78 14.57 -7.43
CA GLU A 66 16.12 14.47 -8.86
C GLU A 66 14.89 14.15 -9.71
N LEU A 67 14.09 13.16 -9.30
CA LEU A 67 12.83 12.80 -9.98
C LEU A 67 11.87 13.99 -10.02
N ARG A 68 11.69 14.68 -8.89
CA ARG A 68 10.83 15.86 -8.79
C ARG A 68 11.29 16.98 -9.73
N ALA A 69 12.59 17.29 -9.73
CA ALA A 69 13.15 18.31 -10.60
C ALA A 69 12.94 17.97 -12.08
N ALA A 70 13.21 16.73 -12.48
CA ALA A 70 13.02 16.28 -13.86
C ALA A 70 11.55 16.36 -14.32
N LEU A 71 10.59 16.08 -13.42
CA LEU A 71 9.17 16.23 -13.73
C LEU A 71 8.75 17.71 -13.81
N GLN A 72 9.30 18.58 -12.96
CA GLN A 72 9.04 20.03 -13.01
C GLN A 72 9.56 20.69 -14.29
N GLU A 73 10.66 20.19 -14.84
CA GLU A 73 11.17 20.63 -16.15
C GLU A 73 10.24 20.25 -17.32
N ARG A 74 9.45 19.18 -17.16
CA ARG A 74 8.54 18.68 -18.20
C ARG A 74 7.13 19.22 -18.07
N PHE A 75 6.70 19.54 -16.85
CA PHE A 75 5.30 19.84 -16.56
C PHE A 75 5.10 21.06 -15.68
N ALA A 76 3.97 21.73 -15.89
CA ALA A 76 3.41 22.76 -15.02
C ALA A 76 2.33 22.18 -14.09
N LEU A 77 2.73 21.23 -13.24
CA LEU A 77 1.86 20.56 -12.24
C LEU A 77 2.14 21.06 -10.82
N THR A 78 1.22 20.74 -9.90
CA THR A 78 1.40 20.92 -8.46
C THR A 78 2.34 19.85 -7.89
N PHE A 79 3.37 20.25 -7.13
CA PHE A 79 4.35 19.32 -6.54
C PHE A 79 4.51 19.47 -5.01
N ASP A 80 3.92 20.48 -4.37
CA ASP A 80 4.04 20.70 -2.92
C ASP A 80 3.15 19.78 -2.08
N HIS A 81 2.24 19.02 -2.71
CA HIS A 81 1.45 17.99 -2.06
C HIS A 81 2.29 16.75 -1.72
N THR A 82 2.14 16.24 -0.50
CA THR A 82 2.92 15.09 0.01
C THR A 82 2.05 13.95 0.52
N ALA A 83 0.73 14.12 0.51
CA ALA A 83 -0.20 13.12 1.01
C ALA A 83 -1.49 13.03 0.20
N ILE A 84 -2.15 11.87 0.31
CA ILE A 84 -3.49 11.59 -0.22
C ILE A 84 -4.35 11.07 0.94
N ARG A 85 -5.53 11.65 1.13
CA ARG A 85 -6.51 11.25 2.15
C ARG A 85 -7.14 9.88 1.81
N LEU A 86 -7.06 8.91 2.71
CA LEU A 86 -7.58 7.53 2.50
C LEU A 86 -8.93 7.28 3.17
N ASP A 87 -9.80 6.43 2.62
CA ASP A 87 -11.06 6.08 3.31
C ASP A 87 -10.88 5.36 4.64
N ARG A 88 -9.79 4.61 4.77
CA ARG A 88 -9.50 3.75 5.93
C ARG A 88 -8.09 3.99 6.43
N PRO A 89 -7.84 3.76 7.73
CA PRO A 89 -6.49 3.81 8.27
C PRO A 89 -5.54 2.87 7.52
N PHE A 90 -4.36 3.39 7.19
CA PHE A 90 -3.21 2.62 6.78
C PHE A 90 -2.13 2.80 7.86
N PHE A 91 -1.89 1.74 8.63
CA PHE A 91 -1.23 1.84 9.93
C PHE A 91 -1.98 2.80 10.86
N ASP A 92 -1.29 3.79 11.43
CA ASP A 92 -1.85 4.72 12.41
C ASP A 92 -2.27 6.06 11.77
N HIS A 93 -2.29 6.12 10.43
CA HIS A 93 -2.62 7.31 9.65
C HIS A 93 -3.79 7.04 8.70
N VAL A 94 -4.52 8.09 8.35
CA VAL A 94 -5.59 8.05 7.33
C VAL A 94 -5.18 8.79 6.06
N GLU A 95 -3.88 8.76 5.79
CA GLU A 95 -3.20 9.37 4.66
C GLU A 95 -2.15 8.39 4.12
N ALA A 96 -1.96 8.39 2.80
CA ALA A 96 -0.83 7.76 2.14
C ALA A 96 0.21 8.82 1.79
N TRP A 97 1.49 8.44 1.82
CA TRP A 97 2.63 9.29 1.46
C TRP A 97 3.39 8.67 0.29
N PRO A 98 3.01 8.97 -0.96
CA PRO A 98 3.84 8.67 -2.13
C PRO A 98 5.03 9.62 -2.20
N ASP A 99 6.06 9.21 -2.92
CA ASP A 99 7.26 10.04 -3.13
C ASP A 99 6.94 11.31 -3.93
N ILE A 100 6.07 11.18 -4.93
CA ILE A 100 5.52 12.30 -5.69
C ILE A 100 4.01 12.14 -5.81
N VAL A 101 3.28 13.22 -5.53
CA VAL A 101 1.84 13.33 -5.76
C VAL A 101 1.63 14.27 -6.95
N LEU A 102 0.87 13.83 -7.96
CA LEU A 102 0.46 14.63 -9.12
C LEU A 102 -1.07 14.85 -9.07
N PRO A 103 -1.55 15.90 -8.38
CA PRO A 103 -2.99 16.10 -8.14
C PRO A 103 -3.84 16.18 -9.40
N GLU A 104 -3.40 16.94 -10.40
CA GLU A 104 -4.14 17.20 -11.63
C GLU A 104 -4.31 15.92 -12.46
N LEU A 105 -3.34 15.02 -12.36
CA LEU A 105 -3.39 13.72 -13.04
C LEU A 105 -3.98 12.63 -12.14
N ARG A 106 -4.26 12.87 -10.85
CA ARG A 106 -4.64 11.82 -9.89
C ARG A 106 -3.69 10.61 -9.94
N VAL A 107 -2.38 10.86 -10.04
CA VAL A 107 -1.34 9.83 -10.04
C VAL A 107 -0.41 10.01 -8.84
N ALA A 108 -0.16 8.92 -8.14
CA ALA A 108 0.87 8.80 -7.12
C ALA A 108 2.07 8.05 -7.71
N ILE A 109 3.28 8.58 -7.54
CA ILE A 109 4.51 7.94 -7.98
C ILE A 109 5.32 7.49 -6.78
N GLU A 110 5.86 6.28 -6.88
CA GLU A 110 6.77 5.69 -5.89
C GLU A 110 8.09 5.36 -6.59
N TYR A 111 9.21 5.60 -5.94
CA TYR A 111 10.54 5.17 -6.34
C TYR A 111 11.02 4.11 -5.34
N ASP A 112 11.02 2.86 -5.78
CA ASP A 112 11.47 1.76 -4.95
C ASP A 112 12.88 1.32 -5.37
N SER A 113 13.75 1.18 -4.38
CA SER A 113 15.04 0.53 -4.54
C SER A 113 15.18 -0.61 -3.54
N THR A 114 16.08 -1.56 -3.78
CA THR A 114 16.36 -2.61 -2.78
C THR A 114 17.08 -2.09 -1.54
N GLY A 115 17.43 -0.79 -1.52
CA GLY A 115 18.21 -0.15 -0.47
C GLY A 115 19.65 -0.66 -0.42
N ARG A 116 20.47 -0.09 0.48
CA ARG A 116 21.87 -0.51 0.65
C ARG A 116 22.03 -1.99 1.03
N HIS A 117 21.05 -2.54 1.73
CA HIS A 117 21.10 -3.89 2.29
C HIS A 117 20.27 -4.94 1.52
N GLY A 118 19.61 -4.57 0.43
CA GLY A 118 18.89 -5.51 -0.42
C GLY A 118 17.55 -6.02 0.11
N LEU A 119 17.03 -5.44 1.20
CA LEU A 119 15.86 -5.94 1.94
C LEU A 119 14.63 -5.04 1.84
N GLU A 120 14.73 -3.90 1.17
CA GLU A 120 13.60 -3.00 0.94
C GLU A 120 12.70 -3.58 -0.17
N HIS A 121 11.38 -3.48 0.03
CA HIS A 121 10.34 -3.90 -0.93
C HIS A 121 10.36 -5.38 -1.39
N VAL A 122 10.95 -6.27 -0.59
CA VAL A 122 10.91 -7.73 -0.80
C VAL A 122 10.08 -8.43 0.29
N GLY A 123 9.48 -9.58 -0.05
CA GLY A 123 8.73 -10.41 0.89
C GLY A 123 7.57 -9.67 1.58
N PRO A 124 7.44 -9.71 2.92
CA PRO A 124 6.32 -9.07 3.64
C PRO A 124 6.17 -7.55 3.39
N ARG A 125 7.26 -6.86 3.03
CA ARG A 125 7.21 -5.44 2.67
C ARG A 125 6.49 -5.22 1.34
N GLN A 126 6.66 -6.13 0.39
CA GLN A 126 5.93 -6.12 -0.88
C GLN A 126 4.41 -6.27 -0.69
N GLU A 127 3.97 -7.08 0.28
CA GLU A 127 2.54 -7.21 0.60
C GLU A 127 1.97 -5.92 1.19
N THR A 128 2.77 -5.21 2.00
CA THR A 128 2.43 -3.88 2.53
C THR A 128 2.31 -2.86 1.41
N ASP A 129 3.24 -2.87 0.45
CA ASP A 129 3.20 -2.02 -0.75
C ASP A 129 1.94 -2.28 -1.56
N ARG A 130 1.61 -3.55 -1.84
CA ARG A 130 0.36 -3.91 -2.53
C ARG A 130 -0.88 -3.44 -1.76
N ARG A 131 -0.86 -3.47 -0.42
CA ARG A 131 -1.98 -2.97 0.41
C ARG A 131 -2.08 -1.45 0.32
N LYS A 132 -0.94 -0.74 0.31
CA LYS A 132 -0.89 0.73 0.12
C LYS A 132 -1.50 1.08 -1.22
N ASP A 133 -1.07 0.41 -2.28
CA ASP A 133 -1.55 0.68 -3.64
C ASP A 133 -3.05 0.46 -3.77
N ARG A 134 -3.59 -0.62 -3.17
CA ARG A 134 -5.05 -0.85 -3.14
C ARG A 134 -5.79 0.24 -2.39
N ALA A 135 -5.24 0.75 -1.29
CA ALA A 135 -5.87 1.81 -0.52
C ALA A 135 -5.87 3.15 -1.28
N VAL A 136 -4.78 3.47 -1.98
CA VAL A 136 -4.68 4.66 -2.85
C VAL A 136 -5.62 4.55 -4.04
N ARG A 137 -5.68 3.39 -4.71
CA ARG A 137 -6.61 3.15 -5.82
C ARG A 137 -8.08 3.19 -5.42
N ALA A 138 -8.41 2.72 -4.22
CA ALA A 138 -9.77 2.78 -3.70
C ALA A 138 -10.33 4.21 -3.58
N VAL A 139 -9.45 5.22 -3.43
CA VAL A 139 -9.83 6.64 -3.36
C VAL A 139 -9.63 7.39 -4.68
N GLY A 140 -9.59 6.69 -5.82
CA GLY A 140 -9.63 7.28 -7.16
C GLY A 140 -8.28 7.70 -7.74
N TRP A 141 -7.17 7.26 -7.17
CA TRP A 141 -5.83 7.52 -7.67
C TRP A 141 -5.26 6.33 -8.42
N GLU A 142 -4.35 6.57 -9.35
CA GLU A 142 -3.50 5.50 -9.92
C GLU A 142 -2.11 5.54 -9.26
N VAL A 143 -1.45 4.39 -9.17
CA VAL A 143 -0.09 4.29 -8.64
C VAL A 143 0.85 3.79 -9.74
N VAL A 144 1.93 4.54 -9.96
CA VAL A 144 3.02 4.19 -10.89
C VAL A 144 4.30 4.03 -10.07
N ARG A 145 4.87 2.83 -10.03
CA ARG A 145 6.14 2.60 -9.32
C ARG A 145 7.32 2.57 -10.28
N ILE A 146 8.40 3.24 -9.91
CA ILE A 146 9.72 3.11 -10.53
C ILE A 146 10.49 2.10 -9.70
N ARG A 147 10.62 0.88 -10.22
CA ARG A 147 11.20 -0.28 -9.54
C ARG A 147 12.64 -0.46 -10.00
N THR A 148 13.59 -0.33 -9.07
CA THR A 148 15.02 -0.48 -9.36
C THR A 148 15.65 -1.69 -8.68
N GLY A 149 16.86 -2.08 -9.08
CA GLY A 149 17.56 -3.19 -8.43
C GLY A 149 16.94 -4.57 -8.66
N ARG A 150 16.34 -4.81 -9.85
CA ARG A 150 15.63 -6.06 -10.23
C ARG A 150 14.40 -6.37 -9.39
N LEU A 151 13.83 -5.35 -8.77
CA LEU A 151 12.53 -5.43 -8.14
C LEU A 151 11.46 -5.66 -9.21
N PRO A 152 10.62 -6.71 -9.11
CA PRO A 152 9.56 -6.94 -10.07
C PRO A 152 8.44 -5.90 -9.91
N ALA A 153 7.73 -5.65 -11.00
CA ALA A 153 6.51 -4.87 -11.05
C ALA A 153 5.43 -5.43 -10.10
N LEU A 154 4.68 -4.53 -9.48
CA LEU A 154 3.52 -4.83 -8.65
C LEU A 154 2.21 -4.46 -9.35
N GLY A 155 2.23 -3.40 -10.15
CA GLY A 155 1.12 -2.90 -10.95
C GLY A 155 1.39 -2.93 -12.45
N PRO A 156 0.35 -2.74 -13.28
CA PRO A 156 0.43 -2.81 -14.73
C PRO A 156 1.20 -1.64 -15.37
N TYR A 157 1.43 -0.57 -14.60
CA TYR A 157 2.07 0.66 -15.06
C TYR A 157 3.47 0.86 -14.47
N ASP A 158 3.97 -0.12 -13.71
CA ASP A 158 5.27 0.00 -13.06
C ASP A 158 6.41 -0.05 -14.08
N LEU A 159 7.45 0.75 -13.84
CA LEU A 159 8.65 0.82 -14.64
C LEU A 159 9.77 0.03 -13.98
N GLU A 160 10.22 -1.05 -14.61
CA GLU A 160 11.41 -1.80 -14.18
C GLU A 160 12.66 -1.21 -14.84
N VAL A 161 13.43 -0.43 -14.08
CA VAL A 161 14.56 0.36 -14.60
C VAL A 161 15.79 0.26 -13.70
N SER A 162 16.96 0.70 -14.19
CA SER A 162 18.20 0.70 -13.39
C SER A 162 18.30 1.90 -12.44
N GLY A 163 17.54 2.96 -12.66
CA GLY A 163 17.60 4.21 -11.91
C GLY A 163 16.91 5.37 -12.64
N ILE A 164 17.00 6.57 -12.08
CA ILE A 164 16.56 7.80 -12.74
C ILE A 164 17.53 8.14 -13.88
N SER A 165 16.96 8.46 -15.03
CA SER A 165 17.67 8.87 -16.24
C SER A 165 16.68 9.60 -17.15
N ARG A 166 17.18 10.34 -18.16
CA ARG A 166 16.30 10.96 -19.16
C ARG A 166 15.33 9.94 -19.79
N ARG A 167 15.82 8.75 -20.13
CA ARG A 167 15.00 7.67 -20.68
C ARG A 167 13.91 7.20 -19.70
N THR A 168 14.24 7.09 -18.43
CA THR A 168 13.28 6.72 -17.38
C THR A 168 12.17 7.76 -17.27
N ILE A 169 12.52 9.05 -17.35
CA ILE A 169 11.56 10.15 -17.33
C ILE A 169 10.68 10.13 -18.59
N ASP A 170 11.25 9.91 -19.77
CA ASP A 170 10.47 9.81 -21.01
C ASP A 170 9.48 8.62 -20.96
N GLN A 171 9.90 7.46 -20.43
CA GLN A 171 9.02 6.31 -20.21
C GLN A 171 7.91 6.59 -19.19
N LEU A 172 8.21 7.35 -18.13
CA LEU A 172 7.23 7.77 -17.16
C LEU A 172 6.19 8.71 -17.79
N VAL A 173 6.62 9.67 -18.62
CA VAL A 173 5.70 10.54 -19.37
C VAL A 173 4.74 9.72 -20.24
N ASP A 174 5.26 8.76 -21.00
CA ASP A 174 4.43 7.90 -21.84
C ASP A 174 3.48 7.00 -21.02
N THR A 175 3.93 6.59 -19.83
CA THR A 175 3.08 5.86 -18.88
C THR A 175 1.95 6.73 -18.35
N LEU A 176 2.24 7.98 -17.97
CA LEU A 176 1.21 8.94 -17.55
C LEU A 176 0.18 9.15 -18.67
N ARG A 177 0.62 9.27 -19.92
CA ARG A 177 -0.26 9.36 -21.10
C ARG A 177 -1.10 8.11 -21.29
N THR A 178 -0.57 6.94 -21.00
CA THR A 178 -1.32 5.68 -21.03
C THR A 178 -2.40 5.65 -19.93
N VAL A 179 -2.08 6.12 -18.71
CA VAL A 179 -2.98 6.10 -17.56
C VAL A 179 -4.11 7.13 -17.67
N ARG A 180 -3.82 8.35 -18.15
CA ARG A 180 -4.79 9.46 -18.17
C ARG A 180 -5.23 9.91 -19.56
N GLY A 181 -4.56 9.43 -20.60
CA GLY A 181 -4.76 9.89 -21.96
C GLY A 181 -3.81 11.06 -22.30
N PRO A 182 -3.29 11.11 -23.54
CA PRO A 182 -2.31 12.11 -23.94
C PRO A 182 -2.84 13.54 -23.82
N LEU A 183 -4.10 13.79 -24.20
CA LEU A 183 -4.71 15.13 -24.11
C LEU A 183 -4.62 15.73 -22.71
N PHE A 184 -4.92 14.94 -21.67
CA PHE A 184 -4.92 15.43 -20.28
C PHE A 184 -3.52 15.63 -19.72
N VAL A 185 -2.55 14.82 -20.16
CA VAL A 185 -1.16 14.94 -19.71
C VAL A 185 -0.45 16.08 -20.42
N ASP A 186 -0.59 16.16 -21.74
CA ASP A 186 0.10 17.14 -22.58
C ASP A 186 -0.42 18.57 -22.35
N ALA A 187 -1.66 18.73 -21.84
CA ALA A 187 -2.19 20.01 -21.41
C ALA A 187 -1.37 20.70 -20.31
N TYR A 188 -0.57 19.93 -19.56
CA TYR A 188 0.36 20.45 -18.54
C TYR A 188 1.82 20.46 -19.02
N GLY A 189 2.11 20.11 -20.26
CA GLY A 189 3.46 20.10 -20.81
C GLY A 189 4.08 21.50 -20.89
N ARG A 190 5.40 21.57 -20.77
CA ARG A 190 6.21 22.79 -20.98
C ARG A 190 6.88 22.81 -22.35
#